data_AF-A0A2N3IJQ1-F1
#
_entry.id   AF-A0A2N3IJQ1-F1
#
_cell.length_a   1.000
_cell.length_b   1.000
_cell.length_c   1.000
_cell.angle_alpha   90.00
_cell.angle_beta   90.00
_cell.angle_gamma   90.00
#
_symmetry.space_group_name_H-M   'P 1'
#
loop_
_entity.id
_entity.type
_entity.pdbx_description
1 polymer ?
#
loop_
_entity_poly.entity_id
_entity_poly.type
_entity_poly.pdbx_seq_one_letter_code
_entity_poly.pdbx_strand_id
1 'polypeptide(L)'
;MTAQLVGERLLNYEIKSFLRSESFYDFYLAEHLLFDRKVLIKTLNSAFLQNTEAKENLRREAQNLRFAHPQGTLLYDFIETPENIYLIKEYLENKLTLEQYIIQNGTLTEEKMLRIFRQILDILASAHHIGIIHPALNPKNIILEGNQVKIIGFESSALQEKNFQSPEEIQKGNLSVESNIFSLGKIACFMLFGTTELPKKHTNSLKIYEAIAIATEKNPKERFHSCTEFATALSEEVSIEEVEVKHAYKHLPLMVLGVLLALLAFMLYDIADETDEQNRLVYNLYDKARIKKIRDSVRNVRKQEFIRDSIRIAQNKAENLQKIHIHKVKQGETLKEIAEKYNMSVSHLKQLNGFTDKTTLKVDAGLRVVIRDYHKVLDKEELWQIAQKYGISKFDIIRANDIEDELKDVYPGADLIIPIKK
;
A
#
# COMPACT_ATOMS: atom_id res chain seq x y z
N MET A 1 -38.70 -9.18 15.53
CA MET A 1 -39.40 -7.95 15.07
C MET A 1 -38.36 -6.83 15.03
N THR A 2 -37.73 -6.57 13.89
CA THR A 2 -36.60 -5.60 13.79
C THR A 2 -36.73 -4.71 12.55
N ALA A 3 -37.95 -4.26 12.26
CA ALA A 3 -38.31 -3.47 11.07
C ALA A 3 -38.94 -2.11 11.42
N GLN A 4 -38.58 -1.50 12.56
CA GLN A 4 -39.37 -0.38 13.11
C GLN A 4 -39.13 0.97 12.41
N LEU A 5 -37.96 1.18 11.78
CA LEU A 5 -37.61 2.48 11.18
C LEU A 5 -37.63 2.49 9.63
N VAL A 6 -37.85 1.34 8.98
CA VAL A 6 -37.80 1.26 7.51
C VAL A 6 -39.01 2.00 6.92
N GLY A 7 -38.75 2.92 5.99
CA GLY A 7 -39.75 3.82 5.40
C GLY A 7 -39.94 5.13 6.17
N GLU A 8 -39.35 5.28 7.36
CA GLU A 8 -39.41 6.53 8.09
C GLU A 8 -38.48 7.59 7.50
N ARG A 9 -38.83 8.85 7.75
CA ARG A 9 -38.02 10.02 7.36
C ARG A 9 -37.39 10.66 8.58
N LEU A 10 -36.08 10.79 8.52
CA LEU A 10 -35.28 11.52 9.49
C LEU A 10 -34.75 12.79 8.82
N LEU A 11 -35.44 13.92 9.01
CA LEU A 11 -35.16 15.17 8.30
C LEU A 11 -35.08 14.94 6.77
N ASN A 12 -33.90 15.13 6.18
CA ASN A 12 -33.63 14.97 4.74
C ASN A 12 -33.24 13.54 4.35
N TYR A 13 -33.38 12.55 5.23
CA TYR A 13 -33.00 11.17 4.98
C TYR A 13 -34.22 10.26 5.03
N GLU A 14 -34.35 9.36 4.05
CA GLU A 14 -35.37 8.31 4.06
C GLU A 14 -34.73 6.94 4.25
N ILE A 15 -35.15 6.23 5.29
CA ILE A 15 -34.60 4.92 5.66
C ILE A 15 -35.14 3.86 4.70
N LYS A 16 -34.25 3.22 3.94
CA LYS A 16 -34.60 2.28 2.88
C LYS A 16 -34.59 0.83 3.35
N SER A 17 -33.59 0.44 4.15
CA SER A 17 -33.49 -0.92 4.64
C SER A 17 -32.67 -1.03 5.92
N PHE A 18 -32.99 -2.05 6.71
CA PHE A 18 -32.15 -2.49 7.81
C PHE A 18 -30.97 -3.30 7.26
N LEU A 19 -29.75 -3.02 7.73
CA LEU A 19 -28.53 -3.71 7.31
C LEU A 19 -28.10 -4.76 8.33
N ARG A 20 -27.92 -4.36 9.59
CA ARG A 20 -27.47 -5.25 10.67
C ARG A 20 -27.68 -4.64 12.06
N SER A 21 -27.58 -5.48 13.07
CA SER A 21 -27.49 -5.11 14.48
C SER A 21 -26.15 -5.57 15.04
N GLU A 22 -25.48 -4.72 15.82
CA GLU A 22 -24.17 -5.00 16.41
C GLU A 22 -24.05 -4.34 17.79
N SER A 23 -23.89 -5.16 18.83
CA SER A 23 -23.82 -4.73 20.23
C SER A 23 -25.03 -3.87 20.61
N PHE A 24 -24.85 -2.57 20.85
CA PHE A 24 -25.90 -1.63 21.23
C PHE A 24 -26.58 -0.92 20.05
N TYR A 25 -26.09 -1.14 18.83
CA TYR A 25 -26.42 -0.30 17.68
C TYR A 25 -27.07 -1.08 16.53
N ASP A 26 -28.05 -0.44 15.90
CA ASP A 26 -28.63 -0.87 14.63
C ASP A 26 -28.11 0.01 13.49
N PHE A 27 -27.92 -0.61 12.33
CA PHE A 27 -27.38 0.02 11.14
C PHE A 27 -28.40 -0.07 10.00
N TYR A 28 -28.67 1.06 9.37
CA TYR A 28 -29.64 1.19 8.29
C TYR A 28 -29.01 1.83 7.05
N LEU A 29 -29.48 1.43 5.88
CA LEU A 29 -29.27 2.14 4.63
C LEU A 29 -30.38 3.19 4.51
N ALA A 30 -29.99 4.43 4.24
CA ALA A 30 -30.90 5.51 3.92
C ALA A 30 -30.42 6.27 2.67
N GLU A 31 -31.31 7.06 2.09
CA GLU A 31 -30.99 7.95 0.97
C GLU A 31 -31.27 9.40 1.37
N HIS A 32 -30.37 10.31 1.00
CA HIS A 32 -30.62 11.74 1.15
C HIS A 32 -31.63 12.20 0.10
N LEU A 33 -32.69 12.91 0.50
CA LEU A 33 -33.82 13.24 -0.36
C LEU A 33 -33.49 14.26 -1.46
N LEU A 34 -32.51 15.14 -1.21
CA LEU A 34 -32.11 16.20 -2.16
C LEU A 34 -30.86 15.84 -2.98
N PHE A 35 -30.07 14.90 -2.50
CA PHE A 35 -28.80 14.52 -3.13
C PHE A 35 -28.90 13.02 -3.31
N ASP A 36 -28.89 12.52 -4.55
CA ASP A 36 -29.00 11.09 -4.87
C ASP A 36 -27.77 10.32 -4.32
N ARG A 37 -27.78 10.13 -3.01
CA ARG A 37 -26.65 9.70 -2.19
C ARG A 37 -27.18 8.78 -1.10
N LYS A 38 -26.65 7.56 -1.11
CA LYS A 38 -26.86 6.58 -0.05
C LYS A 38 -25.98 6.90 1.15
N VAL A 39 -26.53 6.70 2.34
CA VAL A 39 -25.88 6.93 3.62
C VAL A 39 -26.14 5.76 4.57
N LEU A 40 -25.19 5.55 5.48
CA LEU A 40 -25.29 4.58 6.54
C LEU A 40 -25.73 5.31 7.82
N ILE A 41 -26.83 4.89 8.41
CA ILE A 41 -27.33 5.42 9.68
C ILE A 41 -26.99 4.42 10.78
N LYS A 42 -26.24 4.86 11.78
CA LYS A 42 -26.00 4.13 13.03
C LYS A 42 -26.86 4.75 14.13
N THR A 43 -27.64 3.93 14.81
CA THR A 43 -28.53 4.36 15.89
C THR A 43 -28.57 3.32 17.00
N LEU A 44 -29.08 3.65 18.19
CA LEU A 44 -29.24 2.65 19.24
C LEU A 44 -30.36 1.67 18.88
N ASN A 45 -30.13 0.39 19.17
CA ASN A 45 -31.16 -0.62 19.08
C ASN A 45 -32.31 -0.33 20.06
N SER A 46 -33.53 -0.71 19.69
CA SER A 46 -34.74 -0.48 20.49
C SER A 46 -34.65 -1.00 21.93
N ALA A 47 -33.90 -2.09 22.17
CA ALA A 47 -33.66 -2.65 23.50
C ALA A 47 -32.75 -1.76 24.39
N PHE A 48 -31.98 -0.84 23.80
CA PHE A 48 -30.96 -0.04 24.47
C PHE A 48 -31.19 1.47 24.40
N LEU A 49 -32.39 1.93 24.00
CA LEU A 49 -32.72 3.36 23.89
C LEU A 49 -32.53 4.13 25.20
N GLN A 50 -32.65 3.48 26.35
CA GLN A 50 -32.46 4.10 27.68
C GLN A 50 -31.03 3.97 28.20
N ASN A 51 -30.12 3.33 27.44
CA ASN A 51 -28.73 3.19 27.84
C ASN A 51 -27.97 4.52 27.61
N THR A 52 -27.78 5.27 28.69
CA THR A 52 -27.12 6.58 28.68
C THR A 52 -25.65 6.49 28.27
N GLU A 53 -24.96 5.41 28.64
CA GLU A 53 -23.56 5.19 28.26
C GLU A 53 -23.42 4.95 26.76
N ALA A 54 -24.28 4.12 26.16
CA ALA A 54 -24.29 3.89 24.72
C ALA A 54 -24.63 5.16 23.94
N LYS A 55 -25.59 5.97 24.42
CA LYS A 55 -25.91 7.29 23.84
C LYS A 55 -24.69 8.21 23.88
N GLU A 56 -24.03 8.30 25.04
CA GLU A 56 -22.87 9.17 25.22
C GLU A 56 -21.67 8.71 24.38
N ASN A 57 -21.46 7.41 24.25
CA ASN A 57 -20.44 6.86 23.37
C ASN A 57 -20.70 7.23 21.89
N LEU A 58 -21.95 7.18 21.45
CA LEU A 58 -22.31 7.61 20.09
C LEU A 58 -22.15 9.13 19.91
N ARG A 59 -22.40 9.95 20.94
CA ARG A 59 -22.09 11.39 20.91
C ARG A 59 -20.59 11.64 20.78
N ARG A 60 -19.77 10.92 21.54
CA ARG A 60 -18.30 11.01 21.44
C ARG A 60 -17.81 10.61 20.07
N GLU A 61 -18.38 9.57 19.47
CA GLU A 61 -18.08 9.15 18.09
C GLU A 61 -18.34 10.31 17.10
N ALA A 62 -19.48 11.00 17.23
CA ALA A 62 -19.79 12.17 16.41
C ALA A 62 -18.81 13.35 16.61
N GLN A 63 -18.31 13.52 17.84
CA GLN A 63 -17.36 14.59 18.18
C GLN A 63 -15.90 14.26 17.79
N ASN A 64 -15.56 12.97 17.67
CA ASN A 64 -14.23 12.48 17.35
C ASN A 64 -13.92 12.52 15.84
N LEU A 65 -14.16 13.68 15.21
CA LEU A 65 -13.85 13.97 13.80
C LEU A 65 -12.37 14.28 13.53
N ARG A 66 -11.47 13.93 14.45
CA ARG A 66 -10.07 14.36 14.41
C ARG A 66 -9.30 13.83 13.21
N PHE A 67 -9.78 12.75 12.56
CA PHE A 67 -9.16 12.16 11.38
C PHE A 67 -9.97 12.44 10.10
N ALA A 68 -9.80 13.62 9.51
CA ALA A 68 -10.32 13.92 8.18
C ALA A 68 -9.30 13.45 7.12
N HIS A 69 -9.41 12.19 6.69
CA HIS A 69 -8.51 11.58 5.71
C HIS A 69 -9.29 11.03 4.51
N PRO A 70 -8.81 11.16 3.26
CA PRO A 70 -9.50 10.63 2.08
C PRO A 70 -9.80 9.12 2.14
N GLN A 71 -8.98 8.38 2.89
CA GLN A 71 -9.12 6.93 3.12
C GLN A 71 -9.72 6.59 4.49
N GLY A 72 -10.39 7.55 5.14
CA GLY A 72 -11.21 7.38 6.34
C GLY A 72 -12.72 7.51 6.03
N THR A 73 -13.59 7.02 6.93
CA THR A 73 -15.05 7.21 6.80
C THR A 73 -15.42 8.68 6.85
N LEU A 74 -16.26 9.14 5.92
CA LEU A 74 -16.86 10.47 6.04
C LEU A 74 -18.09 10.44 6.95
N LEU A 75 -18.12 11.34 7.93
CA LEU A 75 -19.33 11.64 8.69
C LEU A 75 -20.09 12.76 7.98
N TYR A 76 -21.39 12.60 7.83
CA TYR A 76 -22.25 13.58 7.18
C TYR A 76 -23.07 14.39 8.17
N ASP A 77 -23.63 13.74 9.19
CA ASP A 77 -24.57 14.41 10.08
C ASP A 77 -24.69 13.69 11.43
N PHE A 78 -25.21 14.41 12.42
CA PHE A 78 -25.55 13.91 13.74
C PHE A 78 -26.91 14.48 14.16
N ILE A 79 -27.88 13.59 14.37
CA ILE A 79 -29.26 13.97 14.67
C ILE A 79 -29.65 13.39 16.02
N GLU A 80 -30.08 14.26 16.93
CA GLU A 80 -30.57 13.88 18.25
C GLU A 80 -32.04 14.25 18.36
N THR A 81 -32.87 13.24 18.65
CA THR A 81 -34.31 13.40 18.94
C THR A 81 -34.56 13.11 20.42
N PRO A 82 -35.74 13.46 20.96
CA PRO A 82 -36.10 13.11 22.34
C PRO A 82 -36.02 11.60 22.63
N GLU A 83 -36.17 10.77 21.60
CA GLU A 83 -36.27 9.32 21.72
C GLU A 83 -34.90 8.64 21.49
N ASN A 84 -34.16 9.06 20.46
CA ASN A 84 -32.97 8.37 19.99
C ASN A 84 -31.93 9.31 19.34
N ILE A 85 -30.75 8.75 19.06
CA ILE A 85 -29.63 9.42 18.40
C ILE A 85 -29.29 8.69 17.12
N TYR A 86 -28.98 9.45 16.06
CA TYR A 86 -28.66 8.94 14.74
C TYR A 86 -27.36 9.58 14.24
N LEU A 87 -26.40 8.73 13.92
CA LEU A 87 -25.13 9.10 13.32
C LEU A 87 -25.16 8.76 11.84
N ILE A 88 -25.07 9.77 10.97
CA ILE A 88 -25.18 9.62 9.52
C ILE A 88 -23.79 9.66 8.91
N LYS A 89 -23.42 8.58 8.23
CA LYS A 89 -22.09 8.42 7.65
C LYS A 89 -22.12 7.86 6.24
N GLU A 90 -20.95 7.87 5.61
CA GLU A 90 -20.73 7.32 4.28
C GLU A 90 -21.17 5.86 4.19
N TYR A 91 -22.00 5.55 3.20
CA TYR A 91 -22.33 4.19 2.83
C TYR A 91 -21.39 3.69 1.74
N LEU A 92 -20.61 2.66 2.05
CA LEU A 92 -19.65 2.06 1.13
C LEU A 92 -20.35 0.97 0.30
N GLU A 93 -21.08 1.39 -0.73
CA GLU A 93 -21.86 0.49 -1.58
C GLU A 93 -20.95 -0.45 -2.40
N ASN A 94 -21.30 -1.74 -2.42
CA ASN A 94 -20.61 -2.80 -3.17
C ASN A 94 -19.11 -2.94 -2.85
N LYS A 95 -18.67 -2.50 -1.66
CA LYS A 95 -17.30 -2.71 -1.18
C LYS A 95 -17.26 -3.86 -0.21
N LEU A 96 -16.23 -4.70 -0.32
CA LEU A 96 -16.01 -5.82 0.59
C LEU A 96 -15.09 -5.38 1.71
N THR A 97 -15.40 -5.82 2.93
CA THR A 97 -14.40 -5.80 3.99
C THR A 97 -13.27 -6.78 3.65
N LEU A 98 -12.09 -6.59 4.22
CA LEU A 98 -10.98 -7.53 4.09
C LEU A 98 -11.41 -8.92 4.59
N GLU A 99 -12.18 -8.98 5.68
CA GLU A 99 -12.77 -10.24 6.17
C GLU A 99 -13.62 -10.94 5.10
N GLN A 100 -14.61 -10.22 4.56
CA GLN A 100 -15.50 -10.76 3.54
C GLN A 100 -14.74 -11.19 2.29
N TYR A 101 -13.72 -10.42 1.90
CA TYR A 101 -12.87 -10.76 0.76
C TYR A 101 -12.16 -12.08 0.97
N ILE A 102 -11.53 -12.29 2.13
CA ILE A 102 -10.81 -13.53 2.46
C ILE A 102 -11.77 -14.72 2.56
N ILE A 103 -12.95 -14.53 3.16
CA ILE A 103 -13.98 -15.58 3.24
C ILE A 103 -14.45 -16.00 1.84
N GLN A 104 -14.65 -15.04 0.93
CA GLN A 104 -15.17 -15.30 -0.41
C GLN A 104 -14.12 -15.84 -1.39
N ASN A 105 -12.88 -15.35 -1.31
CA ASN A 105 -11.84 -15.60 -2.32
C ASN A 105 -10.68 -16.45 -1.81
N GLY A 106 -10.66 -16.78 -0.51
CA GLY A 106 -9.53 -17.44 0.14
C GLY A 106 -8.41 -16.45 0.53
N THR A 107 -7.31 -17.02 1.01
CA THR A 107 -6.14 -16.26 1.46
C THR A 107 -5.39 -15.61 0.29
N LEU A 108 -4.57 -14.61 0.61
CA LEU A 108 -3.81 -13.83 -0.36
C LEU A 108 -2.41 -14.42 -0.56
N THR A 109 -1.90 -14.29 -1.79
CA THR A 109 -0.47 -14.46 -2.07
C THR A 109 0.34 -13.36 -1.38
N GLU A 110 1.63 -13.61 -1.13
CA GLU A 110 2.53 -12.61 -0.52
C GLU A 110 2.54 -11.28 -1.28
N GLU A 111 2.67 -11.35 -2.59
CA GLU A 111 2.71 -10.15 -3.45
C GLU A 111 1.43 -9.31 -3.29
N LYS A 112 0.27 -9.97 -3.32
CA LYS A 112 -1.02 -9.28 -3.20
C LYS A 112 -1.26 -8.77 -1.78
N MET A 113 -0.86 -9.55 -0.78
CA MET A 113 -0.90 -9.15 0.62
C MET A 113 -0.06 -7.89 0.82
N LEU A 114 1.23 -7.90 0.44
CA LEU A 114 2.14 -6.76 0.60
C LEU A 114 1.61 -5.49 -0.06
N ARG A 115 1.04 -5.61 -1.26
CA ARG A 115 0.45 -4.47 -1.99
C ARG A 115 -0.74 -3.83 -1.27
N ILE A 116 -1.60 -4.64 -0.66
CA ILE A 116 -2.76 -4.16 0.13
C ILE A 116 -2.26 -3.64 1.49
N PHE A 117 -1.38 -4.40 2.13
CA PHE A 117 -0.89 -4.16 3.48
C PHE A 117 -0.05 -2.89 3.58
N ARG A 118 0.73 -2.55 2.55
CA ARG A 118 1.45 -1.28 2.49
C ARG A 118 0.52 -0.07 2.55
N GLN A 119 -0.63 -0.12 1.87
CA GLN A 119 -1.63 0.95 1.95
C GLN A 119 -2.25 1.04 3.34
N ILE A 120 -2.51 -0.11 3.99
CA ILE A 120 -2.99 -0.14 5.38
C ILE A 120 -1.99 0.56 6.31
N LEU A 121 -0.70 0.22 6.18
CA LEU A 121 0.37 0.81 6.98
C LEU A 121 0.52 2.31 6.72
N ASP A 122 0.44 2.76 5.47
CA ASP A 122 0.53 4.18 5.10
C ASP A 122 -0.62 5.01 5.72
N ILE A 123 -1.85 4.48 5.70
CA ILE A 123 -3.02 5.14 6.29
C ILE A 123 -2.86 5.26 7.81
N LEU A 124 -2.45 4.18 8.48
CA LEU A 124 -2.28 4.19 9.94
C LEU A 124 -1.08 5.01 10.38
N ALA A 125 0.03 5.01 9.62
CA ALA A 125 1.16 5.90 9.87
C ALA A 125 0.72 7.37 9.88
N SER A 126 -0.15 7.75 8.94
CA SER A 126 -0.71 9.10 8.85
C SER A 126 -1.59 9.45 10.06
N ALA A 127 -2.41 8.50 10.53
CA ALA A 127 -3.21 8.67 11.74
C ALA A 127 -2.33 8.79 13.01
N HIS A 128 -1.35 7.90 13.17
CA HIS A 128 -0.42 7.90 14.30
C HIS A 128 0.40 9.17 14.37
N HIS A 129 0.80 9.73 13.22
CA HIS A 129 1.56 10.99 13.16
C HIS A 129 0.83 12.17 13.79
N ILE A 130 -0.50 12.19 13.72
CA ILE A 130 -1.34 13.23 14.34
C ILE A 130 -1.90 12.79 15.72
N GLY A 131 -1.37 11.71 16.28
CA GLY A 131 -1.73 11.21 17.61
C GLY A 131 -3.03 10.43 17.68
N ILE A 132 -3.56 9.96 16.55
CA ILE A 132 -4.79 9.15 16.50
C ILE A 132 -4.42 7.69 16.42
N ILE A 133 -4.79 6.92 17.43
CA ILE A 133 -4.64 5.47 17.46
C ILE A 133 -5.98 4.83 17.09
N HIS A 134 -5.97 3.84 16.19
CA HIS A 134 -7.21 3.20 15.75
C HIS A 134 -7.77 2.31 16.88
N PRO A 135 -8.98 2.58 17.40
CA PRO A 135 -9.49 1.98 18.63
C PRO A 135 -9.93 0.51 18.49
N ALA A 136 -10.27 0.07 17.27
CA ALA A 136 -10.75 -1.28 17.01
C ALA A 136 -10.23 -1.84 15.68
N LEU A 137 -8.91 -1.90 15.50
CA LEU A 137 -8.34 -2.32 14.22
C LEU A 137 -8.53 -3.83 13.99
N ASN A 138 -9.24 -4.20 12.92
CA ASN A 138 -9.52 -5.59 12.54
C ASN A 138 -9.91 -5.67 11.03
N PRO A 139 -10.01 -6.88 10.44
CA PRO A 139 -10.36 -7.05 9.03
C PRO A 139 -11.77 -6.55 8.60
N LYS A 140 -12.72 -6.38 9.53
CA LYS A 140 -14.05 -5.81 9.23
C LYS A 140 -13.99 -4.30 9.00
N ASN A 141 -12.99 -3.66 9.59
CA ASN A 141 -12.75 -2.21 9.50
C ASN A 141 -11.81 -1.82 8.35
N ILE A 142 -11.36 -2.78 7.55
CA ILE A 142 -10.58 -2.54 6.34
C ILE A 142 -11.45 -2.84 5.15
N ILE A 143 -11.62 -1.87 4.26
CA ILE A 143 -12.45 -1.96 3.07
C ILE A 143 -11.56 -2.01 1.84
N LEU A 144 -11.86 -2.97 0.95
CA LEU A 144 -11.16 -3.15 -0.31
C LEU A 144 -12.01 -2.58 -1.44
N GLU A 145 -11.47 -1.57 -2.13
CA GLU A 145 -12.06 -0.94 -3.30
C GLU A 145 -11.16 -1.15 -4.52
N GLY A 146 -11.33 -2.30 -5.18
CA GLY A 146 -10.44 -2.71 -6.26
C GLY A 146 -9.01 -2.89 -5.76
N ASN A 147 -8.11 -1.97 -6.13
CA ASN A 147 -6.73 -1.94 -5.64
C ASN A 147 -6.50 -0.93 -4.51
N GLN A 148 -7.51 -0.16 -4.11
CA GLN A 148 -7.41 0.83 -3.04
C GLN A 148 -7.90 0.27 -1.71
N VAL A 149 -7.33 0.77 -0.63
CA VAL A 149 -7.72 0.47 0.74
C VAL A 149 -8.33 1.70 1.40
N LYS A 150 -9.40 1.47 2.17
CA LYS A 150 -10.01 2.43 3.08
C LYS A 150 -10.12 1.82 4.47
N ILE A 151 -9.87 2.60 5.52
CA ILE A 151 -9.99 2.14 6.90
C ILE A 151 -11.11 2.92 7.58
N ILE A 152 -12.06 2.20 8.17
CA ILE A 152 -13.25 2.77 8.81
C ILE A 152 -13.20 2.55 10.32
N GLY A 153 -13.90 3.39 11.10
CA GLY A 153 -14.04 3.18 12.54
C GLY A 153 -12.98 3.85 13.40
N PHE A 154 -12.26 4.85 12.87
CA PHE A 154 -11.38 5.72 13.68
C PHE A 154 -12.16 6.49 14.74
N GLU A 155 -13.43 6.77 14.46
CA GLU A 155 -14.36 7.44 15.37
C GLU A 155 -14.88 6.52 16.49
N SER A 156 -14.81 5.20 16.26
CA SER A 156 -15.58 4.21 17.00
C SER A 156 -15.08 3.99 18.41
N SER A 157 -15.99 3.90 19.37
CA SER A 157 -15.70 3.40 20.73
C SER A 157 -15.95 1.90 20.87
N ALA A 158 -16.12 1.17 19.76
CA ALA A 158 -16.54 -0.23 19.78
C ALA A 158 -15.48 -1.14 20.43
N LEU A 159 -15.97 -2.19 21.09
CA LEU A 159 -15.15 -3.26 21.63
C LEU A 159 -14.44 -3.98 20.48
N GLN A 160 -13.11 -3.88 20.45
CA GLN A 160 -12.29 -4.61 19.49
C GLN A 160 -12.47 -6.12 19.67
N GLU A 161 -12.49 -6.86 18.57
CA GLU A 161 -12.51 -8.31 18.63
C GLU A 161 -11.27 -8.84 19.35
N LYS A 162 -11.48 -9.63 20.40
CA LYS A 162 -10.41 -10.16 21.27
C LYS A 162 -9.27 -10.82 20.49
N ASN A 163 -9.56 -11.43 19.33
CA ASN A 163 -8.58 -12.13 18.51
C ASN A 163 -7.54 -11.21 17.84
N PHE A 164 -7.82 -9.91 17.76
CA PHE A 164 -6.93 -8.89 17.20
C PHE A 164 -6.39 -7.91 18.25
N GLN A 165 -6.86 -8.01 19.50
CA GLN A 165 -6.38 -7.17 20.61
C GLN A 165 -5.00 -7.60 21.08
N SER A 166 -4.16 -6.61 21.37
CA SER A 166 -2.88 -6.81 22.03
C SER A 166 -3.04 -7.25 23.50
N PRO A 167 -2.06 -7.95 24.08
CA PRO A 167 -2.09 -8.36 25.49
C PRO A 167 -2.31 -7.18 26.47
N GLU A 168 -1.72 -6.03 26.20
CA GLU A 168 -1.82 -4.83 27.02
C GLU A 168 -3.18 -4.13 26.91
N GLU A 169 -3.83 -4.19 25.75
CA GLU A 169 -5.23 -3.74 25.60
C GLU A 169 -6.16 -4.63 26.42
N ILE A 170 -5.97 -5.95 26.36
CA ILE A 170 -6.79 -6.91 27.11
C ILE A 170 -6.61 -6.73 28.63
N GLN A 171 -5.38 -6.50 29.10
CA GLN A 171 -5.07 -6.44 30.52
C GLN A 171 -5.33 -5.06 31.14
N LYS A 172 -5.00 -3.99 30.43
CA LYS A 172 -4.95 -2.62 30.98
C LYS A 172 -5.82 -1.62 30.22
N GLY A 173 -6.38 -1.99 29.06
CA GLY A 173 -7.10 -1.06 28.19
C GLY A 173 -6.19 -0.02 27.53
N ASN A 174 -4.88 -0.29 27.47
CA ASN A 174 -3.90 0.67 26.94
C ASN A 174 -3.84 0.58 25.41
N LEU A 175 -4.36 1.60 24.74
CA LEU A 175 -4.25 1.78 23.28
C LEU A 175 -2.99 2.58 22.94
N SER A 176 -2.16 2.08 22.04
CA SER A 176 -0.93 2.73 21.59
C SER A 176 -0.59 2.39 20.13
N VAL A 177 0.49 2.98 19.60
CA VAL A 177 0.99 2.63 18.26
C VAL A 177 1.36 1.15 18.21
N GLU A 178 2.05 0.66 19.25
CA GLU A 178 2.50 -0.72 19.38
C GLU A 178 1.33 -1.70 19.50
N SER A 179 0.20 -1.27 20.08
CA SER A 179 -1.02 -2.08 20.14
C SER A 179 -1.65 -2.23 18.75
N ASN A 180 -1.71 -1.15 17.96
CA ASN A 180 -2.10 -1.19 16.55
C ASN A 180 -1.15 -2.04 15.70
N ILE A 181 0.17 -1.99 15.94
CA ILE A 181 1.16 -2.85 15.26
C ILE A 181 0.89 -4.33 15.54
N PHE A 182 0.52 -4.68 16.76
CA PHE A 182 0.11 -6.05 17.08
C PHE A 182 -1.13 -6.47 16.30
N SER A 183 -2.18 -5.65 16.29
CA SER A 183 -3.37 -5.92 15.48
C SER A 183 -3.03 -6.06 13.99
N LEU A 184 -2.12 -5.24 13.47
CA LEU A 184 -1.63 -5.34 12.09
C LEU A 184 -0.92 -6.66 11.82
N GLY A 185 -0.06 -7.13 12.72
CA GLY A 185 0.57 -8.45 12.60
C GLY A 185 -0.47 -9.58 12.56
N LYS A 186 -1.51 -9.50 13.40
CA LYS A 186 -2.65 -10.43 13.38
C LYS A 186 -3.45 -10.38 12.08
N ILE A 187 -3.63 -9.18 11.52
CA ILE A 187 -4.29 -8.99 10.22
C ILE A 187 -3.42 -9.57 9.08
N ALA A 188 -2.11 -9.38 9.11
CA ALA A 188 -1.20 -9.98 8.13
C ALA A 188 -1.25 -11.52 8.16
N CYS A 189 -1.28 -12.12 9.36
CA CYS A 189 -1.54 -13.56 9.50
C CYS A 189 -2.87 -13.95 8.86
N PHE A 190 -3.93 -13.21 9.15
CA PHE A 190 -5.26 -13.51 8.63
C PHE A 190 -5.31 -13.42 7.10
N MET A 191 -4.60 -12.46 6.51
CA MET A 191 -4.49 -12.29 5.06
C MET A 191 -3.77 -13.47 4.38
N LEU A 192 -2.68 -13.97 4.97
CA LEU A 192 -1.86 -15.04 4.38
C LEU A 192 -2.40 -16.44 4.67
N PHE A 193 -2.92 -16.66 5.88
CA PHE A 193 -3.20 -17.98 6.42
C PHE A 193 -4.68 -18.20 6.77
N GLY A 194 -5.49 -17.15 6.79
CA GLY A 194 -6.90 -17.22 7.21
C GLY A 194 -7.07 -17.40 8.72
N THR A 195 -5.98 -17.34 9.48
CA THR A 195 -5.93 -17.46 10.94
C THR A 195 -5.18 -16.27 11.53
N THR A 196 -5.39 -16.00 12.82
CA THR A 196 -4.69 -14.92 13.54
C THR A 196 -3.38 -15.38 14.17
N GLU A 197 -2.97 -16.63 13.96
CA GLU A 197 -1.74 -17.20 14.51
C GLU A 197 -0.78 -17.60 13.41
N LEU A 198 0.51 -17.32 13.64
CA LEU A 198 1.56 -17.78 12.74
C LEU A 198 1.63 -19.32 12.76
N PRO A 199 1.62 -19.99 11.61
CA PRO A 199 1.74 -21.44 11.55
C PRO A 199 3.13 -21.90 11.97
N LYS A 200 3.22 -23.01 12.73
CA LYS A 200 4.51 -23.58 13.18
C LYS A 200 5.47 -23.97 12.04
N LYS A 201 4.94 -24.17 10.83
CA LYS A 201 5.72 -24.45 9.61
C LYS A 201 5.52 -23.28 8.66
N HIS A 202 6.62 -22.71 8.16
CA HIS A 202 6.58 -21.61 7.20
C HIS A 202 6.52 -22.18 5.77
N THR A 203 5.54 -21.73 4.99
CA THR A 203 5.47 -21.95 3.52
C THR A 203 5.80 -20.68 2.74
N ASN A 204 5.97 -19.58 3.46
CA ASN A 204 6.10 -18.23 2.95
C ASN A 204 7.52 -17.70 3.13
N SER A 205 7.81 -16.53 2.55
CA SER A 205 9.05 -15.79 2.75
C SER A 205 9.38 -15.69 4.23
N LEU A 206 10.58 -16.14 4.60
CA LEU A 206 11.07 -16.14 5.98
C LEU A 206 11.02 -14.73 6.57
N LYS A 207 11.29 -13.70 5.76
CA LYS A 207 11.26 -12.29 6.17
C LYS A 207 9.86 -11.82 6.57
N ILE A 208 8.85 -12.12 5.76
CA ILE A 208 7.46 -11.77 6.07
C ILE A 208 7.04 -12.46 7.37
N TYR A 209 7.45 -13.73 7.53
CA TYR A 209 7.19 -14.49 8.73
C TYR A 209 7.85 -13.87 9.97
N GLU A 210 9.13 -13.50 9.90
CA GLU A 210 9.88 -12.84 10.97
C GLU A 210 9.30 -11.47 11.33
N ALA A 211 8.97 -10.64 10.33
CA ALA A 211 8.36 -9.34 10.56
C ALA A 211 7.00 -9.48 11.28
N ILE A 212 6.16 -10.43 10.87
CA ILE A 212 4.89 -10.68 11.56
C ILE A 212 5.13 -11.22 12.98
N ALA A 213 6.16 -12.04 13.19
CA ALA A 213 6.51 -12.54 14.52
C ALA A 213 6.90 -11.40 15.46
N ILE A 214 7.76 -10.48 15.01
CA ILE A 214 8.15 -9.27 15.76
C ILE A 214 6.92 -8.39 16.06
N ALA A 215 6.09 -8.13 15.06
CA ALA A 215 4.88 -7.33 15.24
C ALA A 215 3.89 -7.94 16.27
N THR A 216 3.88 -9.27 16.40
CA THR A 216 2.98 -10.00 17.31
C THR A 216 3.62 -10.43 18.63
N GLU A 217 4.77 -9.86 18.98
CA GLU A 217 5.45 -10.15 20.25
C GLU A 217 4.60 -9.71 21.46
N LYS A 218 4.68 -10.43 22.60
CA LYS A 218 3.84 -10.12 23.76
C LYS A 218 4.25 -8.82 24.45
N ASN A 219 5.55 -8.54 24.50
CA ASN A 219 6.07 -7.31 25.08
C ASN A 219 6.03 -6.17 24.03
N PRO A 220 5.29 -5.07 24.27
CA PRO A 220 5.19 -3.97 23.31
C PRO A 220 6.54 -3.35 22.93
N LYS A 221 7.51 -3.37 23.86
CA LYS A 221 8.86 -2.80 23.63
C LYS A 221 9.70 -3.58 22.62
N GLU A 222 9.34 -4.84 22.37
CA GLU A 222 10.03 -5.72 21.42
C GLU A 222 9.37 -5.69 20.02
N ARG A 223 8.28 -4.93 19.86
CA ARG A 223 7.60 -4.74 18.58
C ARG A 223 8.20 -3.56 17.82
N PHE A 224 7.76 -3.39 16.59
CA PHE A 224 7.99 -2.15 15.85
C PHE A 224 7.31 -0.97 16.55
N HIS A 225 7.99 0.17 16.54
CA HIS A 225 7.52 1.41 17.18
C HIS A 225 6.78 2.32 16.20
N SER A 226 6.70 1.93 14.92
CA SER A 226 5.97 2.67 13.89
C SER A 226 5.50 1.77 12.73
N CYS A 227 4.44 2.17 12.04
CA CYS A 227 4.00 1.50 10.81
C CYS A 227 5.05 1.54 9.71
N THR A 228 5.90 2.58 9.67
CA THR A 228 7.00 2.72 8.72
C THR A 228 8.12 1.71 8.96
N GLU A 229 8.45 1.42 10.22
CA GLU A 229 9.43 0.40 10.58
C GLU A 229 8.92 -0.99 10.19
N PHE A 230 7.64 -1.28 10.47
CA PHE A 230 7.02 -2.53 10.05
C PHE A 230 6.99 -2.67 8.52
N ALA A 231 6.66 -1.60 7.78
CA ALA A 231 6.70 -1.60 6.32
C ALA A 231 8.10 -1.88 5.75
N THR A 232 9.14 -1.35 6.41
CA THR A 232 10.54 -1.55 6.03
C THR A 232 10.96 -3.00 6.23
N ALA A 233 10.64 -3.59 7.39
CA ALA A 233 10.92 -5.00 7.68
C ALA A 233 10.24 -5.96 6.69
N LEU A 234 9.08 -5.58 6.15
CA LEU A 234 8.39 -6.34 5.10
C LEU A 234 9.01 -6.18 3.70
N SER A 235 9.81 -5.13 3.49
CA SER A 235 10.31 -4.70 2.17
C SER A 235 11.81 -4.91 1.96
N GLU A 236 12.62 -5.21 3.00
CA GLU A 236 14.07 -5.34 2.86
C GLU A 236 14.44 -6.38 1.79
N GLU A 237 15.13 -5.91 0.76
CA GLU A 237 15.51 -6.64 -0.44
C GLU A 237 16.25 -7.93 -0.09
N VAL A 238 15.93 -9.01 -0.81
CA VAL A 238 16.79 -10.20 -0.85
C VAL A 238 18.15 -9.74 -1.37
N SER A 239 19.20 -9.89 -0.56
CA SER A 239 20.56 -9.78 -1.07
C SER A 239 20.67 -10.70 -2.28
N ILE A 240 21.17 -10.17 -3.39
CA ILE A 240 21.26 -10.83 -4.70
C ILE A 240 21.90 -12.23 -4.61
N GLU A 241 22.68 -12.50 -3.56
CA GLU A 241 23.37 -13.76 -3.29
C GLU A 241 22.46 -14.97 -3.03
N GLU A 242 21.28 -14.84 -2.40
CA GLU A 242 20.46 -16.02 -2.08
C GLU A 242 19.61 -16.54 -3.26
N VAL A 243 19.29 -15.68 -4.23
CA VAL A 243 18.49 -16.05 -5.41
C VAL A 243 19.31 -16.90 -6.37
N GLU A 244 20.59 -16.58 -6.58
CA GLU A 244 21.49 -17.36 -7.43
C GLU A 244 21.70 -18.78 -6.89
N VAL A 245 21.82 -18.92 -5.57
CA VAL A 245 22.04 -20.22 -4.92
C VAL A 245 20.81 -21.12 -5.05
N LYS A 246 19.59 -20.61 -4.78
CA LYS A 246 18.35 -21.40 -4.93
C LYS A 246 18.03 -21.74 -6.39
N HIS A 247 18.33 -20.86 -7.36
CA HIS A 247 18.17 -21.15 -8.79
C HIS A 247 19.19 -22.21 -9.26
N ALA A 248 20.45 -22.12 -8.81
CA ALA A 248 21.49 -23.08 -9.15
C ALA A 248 21.15 -24.51 -8.68
N TYR A 249 20.65 -24.68 -7.45
CA TYR A 249 20.26 -26.01 -6.95
C TYR A 249 19.05 -26.61 -7.67
N LYS A 250 18.10 -25.79 -8.13
CA LYS A 250 16.90 -26.24 -8.86
C LYS A 250 17.23 -26.73 -10.28
N HIS A 251 18.28 -26.19 -10.89
CA HIS A 251 18.75 -26.55 -12.22
C HIS A 251 19.99 -27.44 -12.23
N LEU A 252 20.55 -27.80 -11.07
CA LEU A 252 21.70 -28.68 -10.94
C LEU A 252 21.53 -30.03 -11.68
N PRO A 253 20.36 -30.71 -11.64
CA PRO A 253 20.16 -31.93 -12.42
C PRO A 253 20.22 -31.69 -13.94
N LEU A 254 19.73 -30.55 -14.41
CA LEU A 254 19.75 -30.14 -15.82
C LEU A 254 21.14 -29.72 -16.30
N MET A 255 21.93 -29.05 -15.45
CA MET A 255 23.34 -28.73 -15.74
C MET A 255 24.19 -29.99 -15.76
N VAL A 256 24.02 -30.89 -14.79
CA VAL A 256 24.73 -32.18 -14.75
C VAL A 256 24.35 -33.03 -15.97
N LEU A 257 23.08 -33.07 -16.35
CA LEU A 257 22.63 -33.75 -17.57
C LEU A 257 23.21 -33.10 -18.83
N GLY A 258 23.30 -31.77 -18.88
CA GLY A 258 23.93 -31.04 -20.00
C GLY A 258 25.42 -31.33 -20.13
N VAL A 259 26.16 -31.40 -19.03
CA VAL A 259 27.58 -31.76 -19.00
C VAL A 259 27.78 -33.22 -19.39
N LEU A 260 26.96 -34.14 -18.89
CA LEU A 260 26.98 -35.56 -19.28
C LEU A 260 26.69 -35.74 -20.77
N LEU A 261 25.71 -35.02 -21.32
CA LEU A 261 25.39 -35.04 -22.75
C LEU A 261 26.51 -34.45 -23.61
N ALA A 262 27.20 -33.41 -23.13
CA ALA A 262 28.35 -32.84 -23.81
C ALA A 262 29.56 -33.80 -23.80
N LEU A 263 29.82 -34.47 -22.68
CA LEU A 263 30.86 -35.51 -22.58
C LEU A 263 30.51 -36.73 -23.44
N LEU A 264 29.25 -37.15 -23.49
CA LEU A 264 28.78 -38.23 -24.36
C LEU A 264 28.95 -37.85 -25.84
N ALA A 265 28.59 -36.61 -26.21
CA ALA A 265 28.78 -36.09 -27.55
C ALA A 265 30.27 -35.99 -27.93
N PHE A 266 31.14 -35.61 -26.99
CA PHE A 266 32.59 -35.56 -27.19
C PHE A 266 33.18 -36.97 -27.37
N MET A 267 32.79 -37.95 -26.53
CA MET A 267 33.20 -39.35 -26.71
C MET A 267 32.69 -39.95 -28.03
N LEU A 268 31.46 -39.61 -28.42
CA LEU A 268 30.91 -40.04 -29.71
C LEU A 268 31.60 -39.37 -30.90
N TYR A 269 32.09 -38.13 -30.74
CA TYR A 269 32.88 -37.43 -31.74
C TYR A 269 34.26 -38.07 -31.92
N ASP A 270 34.95 -38.43 -30.83
CA ASP A 270 36.26 -39.11 -30.88
C ASP A 270 36.19 -40.55 -31.43
N ILE A 271 35.04 -41.22 -31.30
CA ILE A 271 34.81 -42.58 -31.83
C ILE A 271 34.32 -42.55 -33.28
N ALA A 272 33.78 -41.42 -33.75
CA ALA A 272 33.23 -41.31 -35.10
C ALA A 272 34.34 -41.18 -36.14
N ASP A 273 34.70 -42.31 -36.75
CA ASP A 273 35.54 -42.35 -37.95
C ASP A 273 34.85 -41.57 -39.09
N GLU A 274 35.51 -40.52 -39.59
CA GLU A 274 34.98 -39.60 -40.61
C GLU A 274 34.66 -40.28 -41.95
N THR A 275 35.01 -41.56 -42.10
CA THR A 275 34.85 -42.32 -43.35
C THR A 275 33.58 -43.18 -43.40
N ASP A 276 32.78 -43.28 -42.34
CA ASP A 276 31.58 -44.14 -42.31
C ASP A 276 30.30 -43.39 -42.75
N GLU A 277 29.79 -43.78 -43.93
CA GLU A 277 28.61 -43.21 -44.56
C GLU A 277 27.32 -43.39 -43.72
N GLN A 278 27.26 -44.38 -42.83
CA GLN A 278 26.07 -44.64 -41.99
C GLN A 278 25.89 -43.60 -40.87
N ASN A 279 26.97 -42.96 -40.41
CA ASN A 279 26.90 -41.93 -39.37
C ASN A 279 26.32 -40.59 -39.86
N ARG A 280 26.35 -40.30 -41.17
CA ARG A 280 25.81 -39.06 -41.75
C ARG A 280 24.29 -38.90 -41.58
N LEU A 281 23.55 -40.00 -41.47
CA LEU A 281 22.09 -39.95 -41.28
C LEU A 281 21.72 -39.53 -39.85
N VAL A 282 22.51 -39.96 -38.87
CA VAL A 282 22.36 -39.60 -37.45
C VAL A 282 22.62 -38.10 -37.26
N TYR A 283 23.67 -37.56 -37.88
CA TYR A 283 23.98 -36.13 -37.87
C TYR A 283 22.85 -35.27 -38.49
N ASN A 284 22.28 -35.71 -39.62
CA ASN A 284 21.20 -34.97 -40.29
C ASN A 284 19.86 -34.98 -39.53
N LEU A 285 19.58 -36.03 -38.77
CA LEU A 285 18.41 -36.12 -37.88
C LEU A 285 18.60 -35.27 -36.62
N TYR A 286 19.83 -35.23 -36.08
CA TYR A 286 20.18 -34.44 -34.89
C TYR A 286 20.09 -32.92 -35.14
N ASP A 287 20.54 -32.46 -36.31
CA ASP A 287 20.51 -31.03 -36.67
C ASP A 287 19.10 -30.51 -36.98
N LYS A 288 18.27 -31.28 -37.71
CA LYS A 288 16.92 -30.84 -38.09
C LYS A 288 15.94 -30.80 -36.91
N ALA A 289 16.06 -31.71 -35.94
CA ALA A 289 15.18 -31.75 -34.77
C ALA A 289 15.51 -30.64 -33.75
N ARG A 290 16.80 -30.31 -33.57
CA ARG A 290 17.28 -29.28 -32.62
C ARG A 290 16.90 -27.87 -33.07
N ILE A 291 17.00 -27.58 -34.37
CA ILE A 291 16.74 -26.22 -34.89
C ILE A 291 15.25 -25.88 -34.92
N LYS A 292 14.35 -26.84 -35.17
CA LYS A 292 12.90 -26.58 -35.24
C LYS A 292 12.27 -26.43 -33.85
N LYS A 293 12.59 -27.33 -32.91
CA LYS A 293 12.00 -27.34 -31.56
C LYS A 293 12.49 -26.20 -30.67
N ILE A 294 13.76 -25.80 -30.81
CA ILE A 294 14.34 -24.65 -30.09
C ILE A 294 13.82 -23.34 -30.68
N ARG A 295 13.72 -23.22 -32.00
CA ARG A 295 13.22 -21.98 -32.64
C ARG A 295 11.77 -21.69 -32.27
N ASP A 296 10.90 -22.69 -32.23
CA ASP A 296 9.48 -22.49 -31.90
C ASP A 296 9.25 -22.26 -30.39
N SER A 297 10.04 -22.91 -29.52
CA SER A 297 9.96 -22.72 -28.06
C SER A 297 10.61 -21.40 -27.61
N VAL A 298 11.74 -21.01 -28.20
CA VAL A 298 12.44 -19.76 -27.89
C VAL A 298 11.72 -18.55 -28.47
N ARG A 299 11.06 -18.67 -29.63
CA ARG A 299 10.33 -17.55 -30.27
C ARG A 299 9.02 -17.22 -29.57
N ASN A 300 8.34 -18.19 -28.95
CA ASN A 300 7.10 -17.96 -28.21
C ASN A 300 7.34 -17.50 -26.76
N VAL A 301 8.37 -18.04 -26.08
CA VAL A 301 8.72 -17.66 -24.69
C VAL A 301 9.44 -16.31 -24.67
N ARG A 302 10.46 -16.09 -25.51
CA ARG A 302 11.20 -14.82 -25.52
C ARG A 302 10.37 -13.64 -26.01
N LYS A 303 9.41 -13.79 -26.93
CA LYS A 303 8.58 -12.63 -27.32
C LYS A 303 7.62 -12.21 -26.21
N GLN A 304 7.03 -13.13 -25.45
CA GLN A 304 6.07 -12.76 -24.42
C GLN A 304 6.73 -12.28 -23.12
N GLU A 305 7.81 -12.92 -22.69
CA GLU A 305 8.57 -12.47 -21.51
C GLU A 305 9.43 -11.25 -21.83
N PHE A 306 10.13 -11.19 -22.96
CA PHE A 306 10.91 -10.00 -23.31
C PHE A 306 10.01 -8.81 -23.61
N ILE A 307 8.83 -8.95 -24.24
CA ILE A 307 7.92 -7.79 -24.41
C ILE A 307 7.34 -7.38 -23.05
N ARG A 308 6.96 -8.33 -22.18
CA ARG A 308 6.36 -8.00 -20.87
C ARG A 308 7.39 -7.46 -19.88
N ASP A 309 8.62 -7.97 -19.88
CA ASP A 309 9.74 -7.46 -19.10
C ASP A 309 10.37 -6.23 -19.75
N SER A 310 10.40 -6.08 -21.07
CA SER A 310 10.81 -4.80 -21.69
C SER A 310 9.77 -3.74 -21.50
N ILE A 311 8.46 -4.07 -21.49
CA ILE A 311 7.39 -3.13 -21.13
C ILE A 311 7.44 -2.84 -19.64
N ARG A 312 7.67 -3.82 -18.76
CA ARG A 312 7.80 -3.62 -17.30
C ARG A 312 9.10 -2.89 -16.92
N ILE A 313 10.21 -3.16 -17.60
CA ILE A 313 11.49 -2.47 -17.42
C ILE A 313 11.40 -1.10 -18.07
N ALA A 314 10.76 -0.92 -19.23
CA ALA A 314 10.49 0.39 -19.78
C ALA A 314 9.45 1.16 -18.95
N GLN A 315 8.47 0.52 -18.32
CA GLN A 315 7.47 1.11 -17.42
C GLN A 315 8.11 1.47 -16.07
N ASN A 316 8.87 0.58 -15.43
CA ASN A 316 9.61 0.87 -14.20
C ASN A 316 10.74 1.89 -14.43
N LYS A 317 11.41 1.84 -15.60
CA LYS A 317 12.42 2.82 -15.98
C LYS A 317 11.80 4.14 -16.42
N ALA A 318 10.58 4.15 -16.97
CA ALA A 318 9.80 5.36 -17.27
C ALA A 318 9.12 5.97 -16.04
N GLU A 319 8.69 5.15 -15.07
CA GLU A 319 8.11 5.58 -13.78
C GLU A 319 9.19 6.11 -12.82
N ASN A 320 10.46 5.80 -13.07
CA ASN A 320 11.62 6.23 -12.28
C ASN A 320 12.64 7.02 -13.12
N LEU A 321 12.19 7.79 -14.12
CA LEU A 321 13.00 8.81 -14.81
C LEU A 321 13.22 10.01 -13.89
N GLN A 322 14.01 9.83 -12.84
CA GLN A 322 14.56 10.93 -12.07
C GLN A 322 15.40 11.83 -12.98
N LYS A 323 14.93 13.06 -13.22
CA LYS A 323 15.59 14.04 -14.09
C LYS A 323 16.55 14.89 -13.27
N ILE A 324 17.71 15.20 -13.83
CA ILE A 324 18.61 16.20 -13.25
C ILE A 324 18.10 17.59 -13.62
N HIS A 325 17.79 18.39 -12.61
CA HIS A 325 17.51 19.82 -12.71
C HIS A 325 18.70 20.61 -12.17
N ILE A 326 18.94 21.80 -12.71
CA ILE A 326 19.99 22.70 -12.24
C ILE A 326 19.33 23.82 -11.44
N HIS A 327 19.44 23.73 -10.12
CA HIS A 327 19.00 24.78 -9.20
C HIS A 327 20.07 25.89 -9.15
N LYS A 328 19.66 27.15 -9.31
CA LYS A 328 20.56 28.30 -9.21
C LYS A 328 20.56 28.81 -7.77
N VAL A 329 21.69 28.67 -7.09
CA VAL A 329 21.86 29.02 -5.67
C VAL A 329 21.62 30.53 -5.46
N LYS A 330 20.65 30.87 -4.61
CA LYS A 330 20.34 32.26 -4.23
C LYS A 330 21.21 32.72 -3.05
N GLN A 331 21.29 34.04 -2.86
CA GLN A 331 22.04 34.61 -1.75
C GLN A 331 21.44 34.19 -0.40
N GLY A 332 22.25 33.54 0.44
CA GLY A 332 21.85 33.10 1.78
C GLY A 332 21.26 31.69 1.86
N GLU A 333 21.01 31.02 0.73
CA GLU A 333 20.50 29.64 0.75
C GLU A 333 21.54 28.64 1.29
N THR A 334 21.06 27.69 2.07
CA THR A 334 21.84 26.59 2.63
C THR A 334 21.58 25.28 1.87
N LEU A 335 22.53 24.33 1.96
CA LEU A 335 22.33 22.98 1.40
C LEU A 335 21.11 22.28 2.00
N LYS A 336 20.76 22.58 3.25
CA LYS A 336 19.58 22.02 3.92
C LYS A 336 18.29 22.54 3.28
N GLU A 337 18.19 23.85 3.07
CA GLU A 337 17.02 24.47 2.43
C GLU A 337 16.84 23.98 1.00
N ILE A 338 17.93 23.88 0.22
CA ILE A 338 17.87 23.38 -1.15
C ILE A 338 17.51 21.89 -1.18
N ALA A 339 18.05 21.08 -0.26
CA ALA A 339 17.70 19.67 -0.18
C ALA A 339 16.22 19.47 0.20
N GLU A 340 15.72 20.24 1.17
CA GLU A 340 14.30 20.24 1.56
C GLU A 340 13.38 20.72 0.43
N LYS A 341 13.83 21.67 -0.39
CA LYS A 341 13.09 22.19 -1.55
C LYS A 341 12.81 21.11 -2.59
N TYR A 342 13.75 20.20 -2.80
CA TYR A 342 13.63 19.11 -3.77
C TYR A 342 13.36 17.75 -3.12
N ASN A 343 12.95 17.71 -1.85
CA ASN A 343 12.62 16.47 -1.13
C ASN A 343 13.76 15.44 -1.09
N MET A 344 15.01 15.90 -1.02
CA MET A 344 16.19 15.05 -0.93
C MET A 344 16.95 15.25 0.38
N SER A 345 17.79 14.29 0.74
CA SER A 345 18.69 14.44 1.88
C SER A 345 19.89 15.32 1.53
N VAL A 346 20.42 16.03 2.52
CA VAL A 346 21.66 16.82 2.35
C VAL A 346 22.84 15.91 1.94
N SER A 347 22.87 14.67 2.44
CA SER A 347 23.89 13.69 2.05
C SER A 347 23.80 13.32 0.58
N HIS A 348 22.60 13.08 0.06
CA HIS A 348 22.38 12.79 -1.36
C HIS A 348 22.71 14.02 -2.23
N LEU A 349 22.31 15.22 -1.81
CA LEU A 349 22.63 16.46 -2.53
C LEU A 349 24.16 16.71 -2.59
N LYS A 350 24.88 16.46 -1.49
CA LYS A 350 26.35 16.55 -1.44
C LYS A 350 26.98 15.53 -2.37
N GLN A 351 26.54 14.28 -2.34
CA GLN A 351 27.05 13.21 -3.20
C GLN A 351 26.85 13.53 -4.69
N LEU A 352 25.67 14.02 -5.06
CA LEU A 352 25.33 14.38 -6.44
C LEU A 352 26.21 15.51 -7.02
N ASN A 353 26.69 16.40 -6.15
CA ASN A 353 27.50 17.55 -6.53
C ASN A 353 28.98 17.42 -6.16
N GLY A 354 29.40 16.25 -5.64
CA GLY A 354 30.79 16.00 -5.24
C GLY A 354 31.28 16.88 -4.09
N PHE A 355 30.39 17.30 -3.20
CA PHE A 355 30.73 18.17 -2.08
C PHE A 355 31.30 17.39 -0.89
N THR A 356 32.32 17.98 -0.27
CA THR A 356 32.85 17.55 1.04
C THR A 356 32.28 18.41 2.16
N ASP A 357 32.47 18.02 3.43
CA ASP A 357 31.92 18.75 4.59
C ASP A 357 32.43 20.19 4.75
N LYS A 358 33.51 20.57 4.04
CA LYS A 358 34.08 21.93 4.04
C LYS A 358 33.60 22.79 2.87
N THR A 359 32.67 22.31 2.04
CA THR A 359 32.25 23.03 0.83
C THR A 359 31.33 24.20 1.18
N THR A 360 31.71 25.41 0.75
CA THR A 360 30.87 26.62 0.84
C THR A 360 30.10 26.82 -0.46
N LEU A 361 28.80 27.07 -0.34
CA LEU A 361 27.94 27.39 -1.48
C LEU A 361 28.31 28.76 -2.05
N LYS A 362 28.48 28.82 -3.38
CA LYS A 362 28.69 30.07 -4.10
C LYS A 362 27.36 30.54 -4.67
N VAL A 363 27.04 31.82 -4.47
CA VAL A 363 25.87 32.46 -5.08
C VAL A 363 25.97 32.33 -6.61
N ASP A 364 24.83 32.12 -7.27
CA ASP A 364 24.69 31.88 -8.71
C ASP A 364 25.31 30.58 -9.26
N ALA A 365 25.87 29.72 -8.39
CA ALA A 365 26.32 28.40 -8.83
C ALA A 365 25.12 27.51 -9.19
N GLY A 366 25.27 26.76 -10.28
CA GLY A 366 24.31 25.72 -10.67
C GLY A 366 24.54 24.45 -9.85
N LEU A 367 23.56 24.11 -9.03
CA LEU A 367 23.55 22.90 -8.22
C LEU A 367 22.67 21.84 -8.87
N ARG A 368 23.22 20.66 -9.12
CA ARG A 368 22.44 19.53 -9.63
C ARG A 368 21.52 19.03 -8.53
N VAL A 369 20.25 18.92 -8.85
CA VAL A 369 19.21 18.33 -8.00
C VAL A 369 18.45 17.30 -8.81
N VAL A 370 17.77 16.39 -8.12
CA VAL A 370 16.95 15.36 -8.72
C VAL A 370 15.49 15.77 -8.57
N ILE A 371 14.78 15.75 -9.69
CA ILE A 371 13.34 15.99 -9.74
C ILE A 371 12.67 14.77 -10.34
N ARG A 372 11.39 14.60 -10.06
CA ARG A 372 10.59 13.53 -10.65
C ARG A 372 10.24 13.84 -12.10
N ASP A 373 9.75 15.04 -12.36
CA ASP A 373 9.38 15.46 -13.72
C ASP A 373 9.23 16.98 -13.82
N TYR A 374 9.04 17.48 -15.04
CA TYR A 374 8.40 18.77 -15.29
C TYR A 374 6.95 18.52 -15.69
N HIS A 375 6.02 19.28 -15.12
CA HIS A 375 4.61 19.19 -15.43
C HIS A 375 4.11 20.50 -16.05
N LYS A 376 3.54 20.41 -17.24
CA LYS A 376 2.89 21.53 -17.90
C LYS A 376 1.44 21.61 -17.45
N VAL A 377 1.09 22.69 -16.74
CA VAL A 377 -0.25 22.93 -16.19
C VAL A 377 -1.28 23.01 -17.31
N LEU A 378 -2.35 22.23 -17.22
CA LEU A 378 -3.46 22.24 -18.17
C LEU A 378 -4.49 23.33 -17.83
N ASP A 379 -5.41 23.60 -18.76
CA ASP A 379 -6.48 24.57 -18.53
C ASP A 379 -7.35 24.15 -17.33
N LYS A 380 -7.51 25.05 -16.35
CA LYS A 380 -8.22 24.83 -15.08
C LYS A 380 -7.68 23.69 -14.20
N GLU A 381 -6.45 23.25 -14.41
CA GLU A 381 -5.80 22.26 -13.56
C GLU A 381 -5.25 22.92 -12.29
N GLU A 382 -5.68 22.44 -11.12
CA GLU A 382 -5.29 22.98 -9.82
C GLU A 382 -4.08 22.21 -9.25
N LEU A 383 -3.23 22.89 -8.46
CA LEU A 383 -2.01 22.29 -7.91
C LEU A 383 -2.24 20.98 -7.14
N TRP A 384 -3.38 20.85 -6.46
CA TRP A 384 -3.69 19.62 -5.73
C TRP A 384 -3.96 18.43 -6.66
N GLN A 385 -4.49 18.66 -7.87
CA GLN A 385 -4.70 17.62 -8.89
C GLN A 385 -3.35 17.15 -9.44
N ILE A 386 -2.45 18.09 -9.68
CA ILE A 386 -1.06 17.82 -10.09
C ILE A 386 -0.35 17.04 -8.97
N ALA A 387 -0.48 17.49 -7.72
CA ALA A 387 0.08 16.81 -6.55
C ALA A 387 -0.45 15.38 -6.41
N GLN A 388 -1.76 15.18 -6.59
CA GLN A 388 -2.39 13.86 -6.61
C GLN A 388 -1.85 12.97 -7.72
N LYS A 389 -1.70 13.51 -8.95
CA LYS A 389 -1.14 12.80 -10.11
C LYS A 389 0.26 12.27 -9.85
N TYR A 390 1.11 13.06 -9.18
CA TYR A 390 2.46 12.66 -8.83
C TYR A 390 2.58 12.04 -7.43
N GLY A 391 1.51 11.90 -6.67
CA GLY A 391 1.54 11.34 -5.32
C GLY A 391 2.51 12.05 -4.36
N ILE A 392 2.61 13.38 -4.49
CA ILE A 392 3.38 14.28 -3.61
C ILE A 392 2.44 15.31 -2.98
N SER A 393 2.89 16.05 -1.97
CA SER A 393 2.07 17.12 -1.39
C SER A 393 2.01 18.33 -2.33
N LYS A 394 0.87 19.04 -2.36
CA LYS A 394 0.79 20.32 -3.07
C LYS A 394 1.82 21.32 -2.56
N PHE A 395 2.14 21.25 -1.25
CA PHE A 395 3.15 22.10 -0.62
C PHE A 395 4.58 21.77 -1.07
N ASP A 396 4.82 20.55 -1.53
CA ASP A 396 6.13 20.19 -2.10
C ASP A 396 6.29 20.84 -3.48
N ILE A 397 5.22 20.88 -4.29
CA ILE A 397 5.21 21.59 -5.58
C ILE A 397 5.38 23.10 -5.36
N ILE A 398 4.63 23.69 -4.41
CA ILE A 398 4.74 25.12 -4.07
C ILE A 398 6.19 25.48 -3.71
N ARG A 399 6.80 24.68 -2.83
CA ARG A 399 8.18 24.89 -2.38
C ARG A 399 9.20 24.72 -3.50
N ALA A 400 9.08 23.67 -4.31
CA ALA A 400 10.01 23.39 -5.40
C ALA A 400 10.02 24.48 -6.48
N ASN A 401 8.90 25.19 -6.64
CA ASN A 401 8.68 26.20 -7.68
C ASN A 401 8.72 27.65 -7.18
N ASP A 402 8.98 27.89 -5.90
CA ASP A 402 8.92 29.23 -5.29
C ASP A 402 7.57 29.94 -5.54
N ILE A 403 6.46 29.19 -5.48
CA ILE A 403 5.11 29.75 -5.67
C ILE A 403 4.72 30.55 -4.43
N GLU A 404 4.43 31.84 -4.59
CA GLU A 404 3.98 32.72 -3.52
C GLU A 404 2.46 32.90 -3.55
N ASP A 405 1.87 32.94 -4.75
CA ASP A 405 0.43 33.08 -4.96
C ASP A 405 -0.05 32.09 -6.04
N GLU A 406 -0.81 31.07 -5.63
CA GLU A 406 -1.34 30.03 -6.52
C GLU A 406 -2.18 30.63 -7.67
N LEU A 407 -2.88 31.75 -7.47
CA LEU A 407 -3.73 32.38 -8.51
C LEU A 407 -2.93 33.14 -9.56
N LYS A 408 -1.70 33.53 -9.24
CA LYS A 408 -0.83 34.33 -10.12
C LYS A 408 0.25 33.48 -10.76
N ASP A 409 0.84 32.57 -10.01
CA ASP A 409 2.03 31.82 -10.39
C ASP A 409 1.69 30.48 -11.06
N VAL A 410 0.44 30.01 -10.96
CA VAL A 410 -0.04 28.76 -11.58
C VAL A 410 -1.08 29.09 -12.64
N TYR A 411 -0.66 29.00 -13.90
CA TYR A 411 -1.51 29.29 -15.06
C TYR A 411 -1.34 28.23 -16.15
N PRO A 412 -2.35 28.03 -17.02
CA PRO A 412 -2.26 27.05 -18.10
C PRO A 412 -1.02 27.28 -18.98
N GLY A 413 -0.22 26.23 -19.16
CA GLY A 413 1.03 26.24 -19.91
C GLY A 413 2.29 26.45 -19.06
N ALA A 414 2.16 26.84 -17.78
CA ALA A 414 3.29 26.95 -16.85
C ALA A 414 3.97 25.58 -16.67
N ASP A 415 5.31 25.58 -16.65
CA ASP A 415 6.10 24.37 -16.41
C ASP A 415 6.54 24.32 -14.95
N LEU A 416 5.90 23.42 -14.19
CA LEU A 416 6.19 23.20 -12.78
C LEU A 416 7.21 22.08 -12.60
N ILE A 417 8.20 22.31 -11.75
CA ILE A 417 9.10 21.29 -11.22
C ILE A 417 8.32 20.41 -10.26
N ILE A 418 8.31 19.11 -10.53
CA ILE A 418 7.76 18.09 -9.64
C ILE A 418 8.94 17.50 -8.86
N PRO A 419 9.09 17.80 -7.55
CA PRO A 419 10.16 17.23 -6.75
C PRO A 419 9.99 15.71 -6.59
N ILE A 420 11.05 15.04 -6.13
CA ILE A 420 10.94 13.62 -5.78
C ILE A 420 9.98 13.44 -4.59
N LYS A 421 9.36 12.26 -4.51
CA LYS A 421 8.53 11.93 -3.35
C LYS A 421 9.46 11.73 -2.14
N LYS A 422 9.14 12.39 -1.01
CA LYS A 422 9.87 12.24 0.25
C LYS A 422 9.91 10.79 0.73
#